data_AF-A0A660WI13-F1
#
_entry.id   AF-A0A660WI13-F1
#
_cell.length_a   1.000
_cell.length_b   1.000
_cell.length_c   1.000
_cell.angle_alpha   90.00
_cell.angle_beta   90.00
_cell.angle_gamma   90.00
#
_symmetry.space_group_name_H-M   'P 1'
#
loop_
_entity.id
_entity.type
_entity.pdbx_description
1 polymer ?
#
loop_
_entity_poly.entity_id
_entity_poly.type
_entity_poly.pdbx_seq_one_letter_code
_entity_poly.pdbx_strand_id
1 'polypeptide(L)'
;MRGREMRKIIYFVILLSLLNGYGSNIQLKVKEISLGKLPSKQMSPIWVSPDNKKVAYIEESRNKEFVIVNKKKGKKYDEIYGIVFSPDGKNVAYIAKERNKCKVVINGKEGKGYEWIIIPVFSADSKRFAYIVEKGRKEFVVVDGKEGKEYDGVKNLKFSPDSKHTGYVAKLNGKEFIVVDGKEGKKYDWVSCFQSR
;
A
#
# COMPACT_ATOMS: atom_id res chain seq x y z
N MET A 1 -24.65 34.33 -23.14
CA MET A 1 -24.71 32.91 -23.55
C MET A 1 -24.47 32.04 -22.34
N ARG A 2 -25.43 31.16 -21.98
CA ARG A 2 -25.34 30.22 -20.84
C ARG A 2 -24.46 29.03 -21.22
N GLY A 3 -23.30 28.89 -20.58
CA GLY A 3 -22.52 27.66 -20.58
C GLY A 3 -23.08 26.72 -19.51
N ARG A 4 -23.67 25.60 -19.92
CA ARG A 4 -24.17 24.53 -19.05
C ARG A 4 -22.99 23.95 -18.25
N GLU A 5 -22.95 24.16 -16.95
CA GLU A 5 -22.12 23.36 -16.05
C GLU A 5 -22.62 21.91 -16.08
N MET A 6 -21.82 21.04 -16.67
CA MET A 6 -22.03 19.60 -16.65
C MET A 6 -21.83 19.10 -15.22
N ARG A 7 -22.93 18.92 -14.49
CA ARG A 7 -22.98 18.12 -13.26
C ARG A 7 -22.57 16.68 -13.60
N LYS A 8 -21.29 16.37 -13.46
CA LYS A 8 -20.81 14.98 -13.52
C LYS A 8 -21.10 14.33 -12.18
N ILE A 9 -22.27 13.69 -12.10
CA ILE A 9 -22.67 12.76 -11.04
C ILE A 9 -21.75 11.54 -11.17
N ILE A 10 -20.98 11.21 -10.12
CA ILE A 10 -20.18 9.98 -10.05
C ILE A 10 -20.63 9.24 -8.79
N TYR A 11 -20.99 7.96 -8.97
CA TYR A 11 -21.66 7.09 -8.00
C TYR A 11 -20.86 6.91 -6.70
N PHE A 12 -21.57 6.95 -5.56
CA PHE A 12 -21.09 6.62 -4.22
C PHE A 12 -21.32 5.11 -3.96
N VAL A 13 -20.35 4.40 -3.37
CA VAL A 13 -20.52 3.01 -2.93
C VAL A 13 -21.34 3.00 -1.63
N ILE A 14 -22.47 2.30 -1.65
CA ILE A 14 -23.42 2.17 -0.52
C ILE A 14 -22.93 1.06 0.42
N LEU A 15 -22.68 1.39 1.70
CA LEU A 15 -22.46 0.39 2.74
C LEU A 15 -23.80 0.10 3.44
N LEU A 16 -24.38 -1.06 3.14
CA LEU A 16 -25.61 -1.56 3.78
C LEU A 16 -25.28 -2.15 5.16
N SER A 17 -25.95 -1.65 6.20
CA SER A 17 -26.06 -2.39 7.47
C SER A 17 -27.53 -2.53 7.83
N LEU A 18 -28.01 -3.77 7.85
CA LEU A 18 -29.36 -4.13 8.28
C LEU A 18 -29.29 -4.44 9.77
N LEU A 19 -30.05 -3.68 10.58
CA LEU A 19 -30.34 -4.08 11.96
C LEU A 19 -31.71 -4.77 11.94
N ASN A 20 -31.71 -6.08 12.21
CA ASN A 20 -32.93 -6.87 12.35
C ASN A 20 -33.52 -6.66 13.75
N GLY A 21 -34.69 -6.02 13.82
CA GLY A 21 -35.63 -6.15 14.93
C GLY A 21 -36.87 -6.86 14.41
N TYR A 22 -37.17 -8.04 14.96
CA TYR A 22 -38.38 -8.81 14.65
C TYR A 22 -39.62 -7.91 14.81
N GLY A 23 -40.34 -7.65 13.72
CA GLY A 23 -41.65 -6.99 13.73
C GLY A 23 -41.70 -5.48 13.51
N SER A 24 -40.63 -4.83 13.05
CA SER A 24 -40.64 -3.37 12.83
C SER A 24 -40.02 -2.95 11.50
N ASN A 25 -40.72 -2.06 10.78
CA ASN A 25 -40.31 -1.34 9.57
C ASN A 25 -38.79 -1.19 9.44
N ILE A 26 -38.22 -1.76 8.37
CA ILE A 26 -36.80 -1.57 8.03
C ILE A 26 -36.63 -0.10 7.59
N GLN A 27 -36.18 0.76 8.51
CA GLN A 27 -35.76 2.11 8.15
C GLN A 27 -34.30 2.10 7.70
N LEU A 28 -34.10 2.37 6.41
CA LEU A 28 -32.79 2.67 5.85
C LEU A 28 -32.27 3.99 6.43
N LYS A 29 -31.30 3.91 7.35
CA LYS A 29 -30.52 5.07 7.76
C LYS A 29 -29.28 5.18 6.90
N VAL A 30 -29.35 6.03 5.88
CA VAL A 30 -28.17 6.44 5.10
C VAL A 30 -27.53 7.62 5.81
N LYS A 31 -26.25 7.50 6.17
CA LYS A 31 -25.44 8.62 6.67
C LYS A 31 -24.41 8.98 5.62
N GLU A 32 -24.69 10.03 4.86
CA GLU A 32 -23.69 10.62 3.97
C GLU A 32 -22.64 11.38 4.78
N ILE A 33 -21.39 10.99 4.64
CA ILE A 33 -20.26 11.71 5.24
C ILE A 33 -19.47 12.34 4.10
N SER A 34 -19.56 13.67 3.97
CA SER A 34 -18.75 14.40 3.00
C SER A 34 -17.27 14.30 3.35
N LEU A 35 -16.52 13.60 2.50
CA LEU A 35 -15.07 13.40 2.65
C LEU A 35 -14.23 14.61 2.21
N GLY A 36 -14.86 15.68 1.70
CA GLY A 36 -14.21 16.93 1.29
C GLY A 36 -14.50 17.31 -0.16
N LYS A 37 -13.98 18.46 -0.61
CA LYS A 37 -13.98 18.82 -2.03
C LYS A 37 -12.86 18.04 -2.71
N LEU A 38 -13.17 17.32 -3.79
CA LEU A 38 -12.15 16.66 -4.60
C LEU A 38 -11.31 17.72 -5.35
N PRO A 39 -9.99 17.50 -5.52
CA PRO A 39 -9.15 18.43 -6.27
C PRO A 39 -9.61 18.54 -7.73
N SER A 40 -9.56 19.76 -8.26
CA SER A 40 -10.12 20.12 -9.58
C SER A 40 -9.28 19.69 -10.78
N LYS A 41 -8.14 19.02 -10.59
CA LYS A 41 -7.19 18.69 -11.65
C LYS A 41 -6.66 17.26 -11.48
N GLN A 42 -6.85 16.45 -12.52
CA GLN A 42 -6.52 15.01 -12.68
C GLN A 42 -6.69 14.14 -11.43
N MET A 43 -7.66 13.23 -11.47
CA MET A 43 -7.90 12.27 -10.40
C MET A 43 -6.70 11.32 -10.28
N SER A 44 -5.81 11.59 -9.33
CA SER A 44 -5.04 10.52 -8.70
C SER A 44 -6.04 9.46 -8.22
N PRO A 45 -5.74 8.16 -8.35
CA PRO A 45 -6.60 7.13 -7.78
C PRO A 45 -6.83 7.43 -6.30
N ILE A 46 -8.05 7.17 -5.84
CA ILE A 46 -8.41 7.29 -4.44
C ILE A 46 -8.23 5.92 -3.81
N TRP A 47 -7.47 5.85 -2.72
CA TRP A 47 -7.32 4.63 -1.93
C TRP A 47 -8.28 4.67 -0.75
N VAL A 48 -9.05 3.60 -0.58
CA VAL A 48 -9.98 3.45 0.54
C VAL A 48 -9.47 2.33 1.44
N SER A 49 -9.50 2.54 2.76
CA SER A 49 -9.13 1.48 3.71
C SER A 49 -10.12 0.31 3.64
N PRO A 50 -9.70 -0.93 3.99
CA PRO A 50 -10.58 -2.09 3.92
C PRO A 50 -11.87 -1.96 4.76
N ASP A 51 -11.85 -1.20 5.85
CA ASP A 51 -13.00 -0.92 6.70
C ASP A 51 -13.90 0.24 6.19
N ASN A 52 -13.56 0.83 5.04
CA ASN A 52 -14.22 1.99 4.44
C ASN A 52 -14.25 3.26 5.30
N LYS A 53 -13.43 3.34 6.36
CA LYS A 53 -13.42 4.50 7.28
C LYS A 53 -12.34 5.52 6.93
N LYS A 54 -11.36 5.15 6.10
CA LYS A 54 -10.28 6.05 5.70
C LYS A 54 -10.15 6.14 4.21
N VAL A 55 -9.77 7.34 3.78
CA VAL A 55 -9.45 7.61 2.39
C VAL A 55 -8.10 8.31 2.32
N ALA A 56 -7.27 7.84 1.40
CA ALA A 56 -6.01 8.45 1.02
C ALA A 56 -6.07 8.88 -0.46
N TYR A 57 -5.53 10.05 -0.76
CA TYR A 57 -5.37 10.54 -2.13
C TYR A 57 -4.15 11.46 -2.19
N ILE A 58 -3.62 11.65 -3.40
CA ILE A 58 -2.46 12.52 -3.65
C ILE A 58 -2.98 13.86 -4.16
N GLU A 59 -2.39 14.94 -3.68
CA GLU A 59 -2.53 16.27 -4.27
C GLU A 59 -1.15 16.81 -4.66
N GLU A 60 -1.11 17.57 -5.73
CA GLU A 60 0.10 18.25 -6.21
C GLU A 60 0.05 19.75 -5.90
N SER A 61 1.16 20.32 -5.43
CA SER A 61 1.29 21.76 -5.20
C SER A 61 2.75 22.22 -5.35
N ARG A 62 2.99 23.09 -6.34
CA ARG A 62 4.33 23.63 -6.68
C ARG A 62 5.32 22.51 -7.04
N ASN A 63 4.95 21.62 -7.98
CA ASN A 63 5.75 20.47 -8.43
C ASN A 63 6.18 19.53 -7.29
N LYS A 64 5.32 19.40 -6.29
CA LYS A 64 5.52 18.51 -5.16
C LYS A 64 4.20 17.82 -4.85
N GLU A 65 4.27 16.54 -4.53
CA GLU A 65 3.13 15.73 -4.14
C GLU A 65 3.05 15.59 -2.62
N PHE A 66 1.85 15.39 -2.10
CA PHE A 66 1.65 15.02 -0.70
C PHE A 66 0.39 14.16 -0.57
N VAL A 67 0.45 13.16 0.32
CA VAL A 67 -0.71 12.33 0.62
C VAL A 67 -1.61 13.07 1.61
N ILE A 68 -2.91 13.12 1.31
CA ILE A 68 -3.95 13.48 2.27
C ILE A 68 -4.62 12.20 2.76
N VAL A 69 -4.64 11.99 4.07
CA VAL A 69 -5.34 10.87 4.71
C VAL A 69 -6.37 11.43 5.67
N ASN A 70 -7.66 11.16 5.43
CA ASN A 70 -8.77 11.70 6.23
C ASN A 70 -8.67 13.23 6.45
N LYS A 71 -8.47 13.98 5.35
CA LYS A 71 -8.30 15.45 5.34
C LYS A 71 -7.04 15.96 6.05
N LYS A 72 -6.18 15.06 6.58
CA LYS A 72 -4.88 15.45 7.15
C LYS A 72 -3.82 15.38 6.07
N LYS A 73 -3.19 16.52 5.81
CA LYS A 73 -2.14 16.69 4.82
C LYS A 73 -0.80 16.21 5.37
N GLY A 74 -0.13 15.35 4.60
CA GLY A 74 1.23 14.88 4.88
C GLY A 74 2.32 15.84 4.41
N LYS A 75 3.57 15.40 4.55
CA LYS A 75 4.76 16.10 4.04
C LYS A 75 4.77 16.10 2.50
N LYS A 76 5.43 17.10 1.92
CA LYS A 76 5.65 17.25 0.48
C LYS A 76 6.87 16.47 0.00
N TYR A 77 6.74 15.82 -1.15
CA TYR A 77 7.76 14.99 -1.81
C TYR A 77 7.85 15.33 -3.30
N ASP A 78 8.92 14.90 -3.96
CA ASP A 78 9.04 15.04 -5.42
C ASP A 78 8.00 14.18 -6.13
N GLU A 79 7.89 12.91 -5.72
CA GLU A 79 6.94 11.94 -6.28
C GLU A 79 6.47 10.99 -5.15
N ILE A 80 5.23 10.50 -5.24
CA ILE A 80 4.64 9.50 -4.34
C ILE A 80 4.01 8.39 -5.17
N TYR A 81 4.26 7.15 -4.76
CA TYR A 81 3.66 5.96 -5.38
C TYR A 81 3.49 4.83 -4.37
N GLY A 82 2.81 3.75 -4.78
CA GLY A 82 2.68 2.53 -3.96
C GLY A 82 1.92 2.73 -2.65
N ILE A 83 0.86 3.56 -2.62
CA ILE A 83 0.01 3.72 -1.44
C ILE A 83 -0.73 2.42 -1.14
N VAL A 84 -0.66 1.97 0.12
CA VAL A 84 -1.31 0.76 0.61
C VAL A 84 -1.82 0.95 2.04
N PHE A 85 -3.04 0.48 2.31
CA PHE A 85 -3.56 0.37 3.68
C PHE A 85 -3.23 -1.01 4.27
N SER A 86 -3.01 -1.07 5.58
CA SER A 86 -2.99 -2.36 6.29
C SER A 86 -4.37 -3.03 6.23
N PRO A 87 -4.44 -4.37 6.35
CA PRO A 87 -5.71 -5.10 6.34
C PRO A 87 -6.74 -4.60 7.37
N ASP A 88 -6.31 -4.16 8.55
CA ASP A 88 -7.18 -3.59 9.58
C ASP A 88 -7.57 -2.12 9.32
N GLY A 89 -7.12 -1.52 8.22
CA GLY A 89 -7.36 -0.14 7.83
C GLY A 89 -6.70 0.91 8.71
N LYS A 90 -5.91 0.51 9.72
CA LYS A 90 -5.35 1.46 10.69
C LYS A 90 -4.10 2.14 10.17
N ASN A 91 -3.27 1.42 9.42
CA ASN A 91 -2.01 1.93 8.91
C ASN A 91 -2.09 2.23 7.42
N VAL A 92 -1.38 3.26 7.00
CA VAL A 92 -1.15 3.59 5.60
C VAL A 92 0.34 3.69 5.37
N ALA A 93 0.81 3.04 4.32
CA ALA A 93 2.18 3.13 3.85
C ALA A 93 2.22 3.62 2.41
N TYR A 94 3.28 4.33 2.06
CA TYR A 94 3.55 4.74 0.69
C TYR A 94 5.04 4.93 0.46
N ILE A 95 5.45 4.94 -0.80
CA ILE A 95 6.81 5.26 -1.20
C ILE A 95 6.86 6.73 -1.57
N ALA A 96 7.83 7.43 -1.01
CA ALA A 96 8.03 8.85 -1.23
C ALA A 96 9.45 9.09 -1.77
N LYS A 97 9.54 9.75 -2.92
CA LYS A 97 10.80 10.17 -3.52
C LYS A 97 11.14 11.59 -3.09
N GLU A 98 12.36 11.77 -2.59
CA GLU A 98 12.92 13.06 -2.23
C GLU A 98 14.34 13.13 -2.80
N ARG A 99 14.55 14.02 -3.77
CA ARG A 99 15.76 14.08 -4.61
C ARG A 99 16.01 12.73 -5.29
N ASN A 100 17.17 12.13 -5.02
CA ASN A 100 17.60 10.85 -5.59
C ASN A 100 17.36 9.66 -4.66
N LYS A 101 16.49 9.81 -3.64
CA LYS A 101 16.20 8.73 -2.71
C LYS A 101 14.71 8.48 -2.52
N CYS A 102 14.36 7.20 -2.47
CA CYS A 102 13.04 6.72 -2.12
C CYS A 102 13.00 6.30 -0.64
N LYS A 103 11.90 6.59 0.05
CA LYS A 103 11.67 6.22 1.45
C LYS A 103 10.30 5.58 1.57
N VAL A 104 10.17 4.53 2.37
CA VAL A 104 8.85 4.12 2.86
C VAL A 104 8.41 5.11 3.94
N VAL A 105 7.18 5.59 3.85
CA VAL A 105 6.54 6.39 4.89
C VAL A 105 5.36 5.61 5.44
N ILE A 106 5.36 5.32 6.74
CA ILE A 106 4.26 4.63 7.42
C ILE A 106 3.62 5.60 8.41
N ASN A 107 2.33 5.91 8.21
CA ASN A 107 1.57 6.86 9.03
C ASN A 107 2.31 8.21 9.22
N GLY A 108 2.97 8.70 8.17
CA GLY A 108 3.74 9.95 8.18
C GLY A 108 5.15 9.85 8.76
N LYS A 109 5.58 8.68 9.24
CA LYS A 109 6.96 8.45 9.71
C LYS A 109 7.82 7.92 8.57
N GLU A 110 8.89 8.63 8.25
CA GLU A 110 9.85 8.24 7.21
C GLU A 110 10.81 7.15 7.70
N GLY A 111 11.04 6.15 6.85
CA GLY A 111 12.11 5.17 7.02
C GLY A 111 13.44 5.61 6.40
N LYS A 112 14.36 4.65 6.28
CA LYS A 112 15.66 4.84 5.62
C LYS A 112 15.45 5.14 4.13
N GLY A 113 16.33 5.99 3.59
CA GLY A 113 16.34 6.35 2.17
C GLY A 113 17.23 5.44 1.33
N TYR A 114 16.65 4.90 0.27
CA TYR A 114 17.27 3.99 -0.69
C TYR A 114 17.28 4.59 -2.09
N GLU A 115 18.01 3.96 -3.01
CA GLU A 115 17.97 4.32 -4.43
C GLU A 115 16.56 4.08 -4.97
N TRP A 116 16.10 2.82 -4.95
CA TRP A 116 14.74 2.45 -5.36
C TRP A 116 14.08 1.50 -4.35
N ILE A 117 12.75 1.57 -4.25
CA ILE A 117 11.94 0.71 -3.38
C ILE A 117 10.81 0.09 -4.21
N ILE A 118 10.62 -1.21 -4.06
CA ILE A 118 9.65 -2.01 -4.80
C ILE A 118 8.65 -2.61 -3.81
N ILE A 119 7.36 -2.47 -4.16
CA ILE A 119 6.18 -3.14 -3.60
C ILE A 119 6.17 -3.28 -2.06
N PRO A 120 5.51 -2.35 -1.34
CA PRO A 120 5.26 -2.51 0.08
C PRO A 120 4.12 -3.51 0.35
N VAL A 121 4.28 -4.35 1.37
CA VAL A 121 3.26 -5.31 1.81
C VAL A 121 3.10 -5.30 3.34
N PHE A 122 1.84 -5.35 3.79
CA PHE A 122 1.50 -5.62 5.19
C PHE A 122 1.21 -7.10 5.41
N SER A 123 1.46 -7.61 6.62
CA SER A 123 0.96 -8.92 7.06
C SER A 123 -0.56 -8.89 7.26
N ALA A 124 -1.19 -10.07 7.23
CA ALA A 124 -2.64 -10.20 7.40
C ALA A 124 -3.13 -9.64 8.75
N ASP A 125 -2.35 -9.81 9.82
CA ASP A 125 -2.63 -9.25 11.14
C ASP A 125 -2.32 -7.75 11.27
N SER A 126 -1.86 -7.10 10.19
CA SER A 126 -1.53 -5.66 10.11
C SER A 126 -0.35 -5.20 10.97
N LYS A 127 0.39 -6.11 11.61
CA LYS A 127 1.45 -5.76 12.55
C LYS A 127 2.84 -5.72 11.94
N ARG A 128 3.02 -6.37 10.79
CA ARG A 128 4.31 -6.48 10.12
C ARG A 128 4.27 -5.83 8.75
N PHE A 129 5.43 -5.41 8.30
CA PHE A 129 5.58 -4.72 7.03
C PHE A 129 6.89 -5.11 6.36
N ALA A 130 6.84 -5.33 5.06
CA ALA A 130 8.01 -5.66 4.27
C ALA A 130 7.98 -4.98 2.90
N TYR A 131 9.16 -4.79 2.34
CA TYR A 131 9.36 -4.22 1.01
C TYR A 131 10.69 -4.70 0.42
N ILE A 132 10.81 -4.61 -0.90
CA ILE A 132 12.06 -4.91 -1.62
C ILE A 132 12.79 -3.59 -1.87
N VAL A 133 14.11 -3.61 -1.76
CA VAL A 133 14.98 -2.48 -2.09
C VAL A 133 15.88 -2.88 -3.24
N GLU A 134 16.02 -1.99 -4.21
CA GLU A 134 17.03 -2.09 -5.26
C GLU A 134 18.19 -1.13 -4.92
N LYS A 135 19.41 -1.64 -5.02
CA LYS A 135 20.65 -0.93 -4.73
C LYS A 135 21.71 -1.35 -5.74
N GLY A 136 21.97 -0.49 -6.72
CA GLY A 136 22.80 -0.84 -7.87
C GLY A 136 22.24 -2.05 -8.63
N ARG A 137 23.00 -3.15 -8.72
CA ARG A 137 22.57 -4.39 -9.41
C ARG A 137 22.08 -5.48 -8.45
N LYS A 138 21.77 -5.10 -7.21
CA LYS A 138 21.37 -6.02 -6.15
C LYS A 138 20.04 -5.62 -5.56
N GLU A 139 19.30 -6.62 -5.09
CA GLU A 139 18.04 -6.44 -4.40
C GLU A 139 18.08 -7.13 -3.03
N PHE A 140 17.37 -6.57 -2.06
CA PHE A 140 17.19 -7.19 -0.74
C PHE A 140 15.82 -6.87 -0.16
N VAL A 141 15.36 -7.72 0.76
CA VAL A 141 14.10 -7.51 1.47
C VAL A 141 14.38 -6.80 2.79
N VAL A 142 13.58 -5.78 3.10
CA VAL A 142 13.49 -5.21 4.44
C VAL A 142 12.22 -5.73 5.10
N VAL A 143 12.36 -6.33 6.28
CA VAL A 143 11.23 -6.81 7.09
C VAL A 143 11.26 -6.11 8.43
N ASP A 144 10.19 -5.43 8.79
CA ASP A 144 10.04 -4.74 10.07
C ASP A 144 11.23 -3.79 10.38
N GLY A 145 11.74 -3.13 9.34
CA GLY A 145 12.88 -2.21 9.39
C GLY A 145 14.27 -2.87 9.39
N LYS A 146 14.35 -4.20 9.31
CA LYS A 146 15.63 -4.94 9.26
C LYS A 146 15.97 -5.35 7.83
N GLU A 147 17.14 -4.96 7.36
CA GLU A 147 17.67 -5.30 6.04
C GLU A 147 18.13 -6.75 6.01
N GLY A 148 17.72 -7.50 4.97
CA GLY A 148 18.17 -8.85 4.70
C GLY A 148 19.44 -8.91 3.85
N LYS A 149 19.75 -10.12 3.36
CA LYS A 149 20.88 -10.37 2.46
C LYS A 149 20.59 -9.81 1.05
N GLU A 150 21.66 -9.40 0.37
CA GLU A 150 21.63 -8.91 -1.02
C GLU A 150 21.66 -10.08 -2.02
N TYR A 151 20.83 -9.98 -3.07
CA TYR A 151 20.61 -10.96 -4.13
C TYR A 151 20.71 -10.30 -5.51
N ASP A 152 20.87 -11.08 -6.58
CA ASP A 152 20.82 -10.59 -7.96
C ASP A 152 19.39 -10.18 -8.39
N GLY A 153 18.38 -10.61 -7.62
CA GLY A 153 16.98 -10.25 -7.82
C GLY A 153 16.08 -10.92 -6.78
N VAL A 154 14.95 -10.30 -6.48
CA VAL A 154 13.96 -10.73 -5.50
C VAL A 154 12.56 -10.56 -6.09
N LYS A 155 11.71 -11.59 -5.99
CA LYS A 155 10.32 -11.55 -6.45
C LYS A 155 9.38 -12.26 -5.48
N ASN A 156 8.08 -11.99 -5.63
CA ASN A 156 7.00 -12.65 -4.89
C ASN A 156 7.11 -12.56 -3.35
N LEU A 157 7.56 -11.42 -2.83
CA LEU A 157 7.57 -11.18 -1.38
C LEU A 157 6.14 -11.20 -0.81
N LYS A 158 5.92 -12.09 0.16
CA LYS A 158 4.64 -12.25 0.86
C LYS A 158 4.84 -12.62 2.33
N PHE A 159 3.84 -12.31 3.14
CA PHE A 159 3.67 -12.92 4.46
C PHE A 159 2.86 -14.21 4.35
N SER A 160 3.11 -15.17 5.25
CA SER A 160 2.22 -16.31 5.45
C SER A 160 0.84 -15.84 5.93
N PRO A 161 -0.24 -16.62 5.70
CA PRO A 161 -1.59 -16.26 6.17
C PRO A 161 -1.68 -16.01 7.68
N ASP A 162 -0.89 -16.75 8.49
CA ASP A 162 -0.81 -16.58 9.93
C ASP A 162 0.09 -15.40 10.36
N SER A 163 0.63 -14.63 9.42
CA SER A 163 1.50 -13.45 9.61
C SER A 163 2.86 -13.72 10.25
N LYS A 164 3.20 -14.98 10.55
CA LYS A 164 4.42 -15.33 11.27
C LYS A 164 5.65 -15.38 10.38
N HIS A 165 5.47 -15.77 9.12
CA HIS A 165 6.57 -16.05 8.22
C HIS A 165 6.60 -15.07 7.04
N THR A 166 7.80 -14.76 6.55
CA THR A 166 7.98 -14.12 5.24
C THR A 166 8.51 -15.13 4.25
N GLY A 167 8.05 -15.04 3.00
CA GLY A 167 8.51 -15.86 1.89
C GLY A 167 8.76 -15.02 0.65
N TYR A 168 9.85 -15.29 -0.05
CA TYR A 168 10.15 -14.69 -1.35
C TYR A 168 11.04 -15.60 -2.19
N VAL A 169 11.08 -15.37 -3.50
CA VAL A 169 12.03 -16.02 -4.39
C VAL A 169 13.21 -15.08 -4.59
N ALA A 170 14.42 -15.57 -4.33
CA ALA A 170 15.67 -14.86 -4.52
C ALA A 170 16.46 -15.50 -5.65
N LYS A 171 17.25 -14.69 -6.37
CA LYS A 171 18.22 -15.13 -7.38
C LYS A 171 19.64 -14.82 -6.90
N LEU A 172 20.53 -15.81 -6.97
CA LEU A 172 21.95 -15.60 -6.67
C LEU A 172 22.82 -16.47 -7.59
N ASN A 173 23.79 -15.85 -8.25
CA ASN A 173 24.71 -16.49 -9.20
C ASN A 173 23.94 -17.28 -10.28
N GLY A 174 22.85 -16.69 -10.79
CA GLY A 174 22.03 -17.29 -11.84
C GLY A 174 21.01 -18.34 -11.38
N LYS A 175 21.00 -18.76 -10.10
CA LYS A 175 20.07 -19.76 -9.56
C LYS A 175 18.98 -19.14 -8.69
N GLU A 176 17.76 -19.65 -8.77
CA GLU A 176 16.63 -19.22 -7.93
C GLU A 176 16.41 -20.17 -6.73
N PHE A 177 15.93 -19.62 -5.63
CA PHE A 177 15.53 -20.38 -4.43
C PHE A 177 14.52 -19.60 -3.60
N ILE A 178 13.76 -20.34 -2.80
CA ILE A 178 12.86 -19.72 -1.83
C ILE A 178 13.67 -19.34 -0.59
N VAL A 179 13.43 -18.12 -0.10
CA VAL A 179 13.89 -17.68 1.20
C VAL A 179 12.69 -17.58 2.12
N VAL A 180 12.77 -18.23 3.29
CA VAL A 180 11.74 -18.17 4.33
C VAL A 180 12.37 -17.58 5.59
N ASP A 181 11.81 -16.49 6.11
CA ASP A 181 12.32 -15.78 7.29
C ASP A 181 13.80 -15.40 7.20
N GLY A 182 14.26 -15.02 6.00
CA GLY A 182 15.66 -14.71 5.72
C GLY A 182 16.59 -15.92 5.65
N LYS A 183 16.07 -17.14 5.80
CA LYS A 183 16.84 -18.39 5.64
C LYS A 183 16.67 -18.93 4.23
N GLU A 184 17.80 -19.14 3.56
CA GLU A 184 17.85 -19.65 2.19
C GLU A 184 17.47 -21.13 2.17
N GLY A 185 16.45 -21.48 1.39
CA GLY A 185 16.06 -22.86 1.14
C GLY A 185 17.01 -23.57 0.17
N LYS A 186 16.63 -24.80 -0.20
CA LYS A 186 17.34 -25.53 -1.27
C LYS A 186 17.23 -24.76 -2.59
N LYS A 187 18.33 -24.78 -3.36
CA LYS A 187 18.41 -24.17 -4.69
C LYS A 187 17.80 -25.09 -5.73
N TYR A 188 16.88 -24.56 -6.52
CA TYR A 188 16.19 -25.32 -7.55
C TYR A 188 16.33 -24.57 -8.87
N ASP A 189 16.41 -25.29 -9.99
CA ASP A 189 16.53 -24.68 -11.31
C ASP A 189 15.21 -24.01 -11.76
N TRP A 190 14.08 -24.35 -11.10
CA TRP A 190 12.77 -23.70 -11.28
C TRP A 190 11.93 -23.82 -9.99
N VAL A 191 11.23 -22.75 -9.59
CA VAL A 191 10.23 -22.78 -8.51
C VAL A 191 8.89 -22.28 -9.06
N SER A 192 7.89 -23.16 -9.14
CA SER A 192 6.50 -22.77 -9.44
C SER A 192 5.72 -22.40 -8.16
N CYS A 193 4.71 -21.57 -8.35
CA CYS A 193 3.92 -20.89 -7.32
C CYS A 193 3.33 -21.83 -6.25
N PHE A 194 3.42 -21.46 -4.97
CA PHE A 194 2.68 -22.09 -3.88
C PHE A 194 1.22 -21.60 -3.86
N GLN A 195 0.27 -22.51 -4.02
CA GLN A 195 -1.11 -22.30 -3.56
C GLN A 195 -1.20 -22.77 -2.11
N SER A 196 -1.60 -21.88 -1.20
CA SER A 196 -2.02 -22.29 0.15
C SER A 196 -3.44 -22.84 0.07
N ARG A 197 -3.67 -24.04 0.64
CA ARG A 197 -5.01 -24.52 0.97
C ARG A 197 -5.62 -23.67 2.08
#